data_AF-A0A7W1P8F1-F1
#
_entry.id   AF-A0A7W1P8F1-F1
#
_cell.length_a   1.000
_cell.length_b   1.000
_cell.length_c   1.000
_cell.angle_alpha   90.00
_cell.angle_beta   90.00
_cell.angle_gamma   90.00
#
_symmetry.space_group_name_H-M   'P 1'
#
loop_
_entity.id
_entity.type
_entity.pdbx_description
1 polymer ?
#
loop_
_entity_poly.entity_id
_entity_poly.type
_entity_poly.pdbx_seq_one_letter_code
_entity_poly.pdbx_strand_id
1 'polypeptide(L)'
;MASLPTLLAFQFNGRSALTRVLEQSEYRSLAQAVASLTAFAHPDTVAQTAGRNVFRSVRRRQQRDVGTFAEIVGCEGRVMIDDNRSPAVAFEWAHGIRERPDVQANHVWSRSQEVAAYTSLANLCLTPAFVAKLTDTDATICTLLRFRAYDLFGYWPDDSEAIKPPDYDRLTWADPLPAVPNLEEALRGAMRTKPKDRVVVSARTLGWLFSGFQPDATL
;
A
#
# COMPACT_ATOMS: atom_id res chain seq x y z
N MET A 1 -27.41 10.54 -31.82
CA MET A 1 -26.58 10.43 -30.59
C MET A 1 -25.25 11.10 -30.88
N ALA A 2 -24.73 11.93 -29.97
CA ALA A 2 -23.38 12.47 -30.12
C ALA A 2 -22.36 11.32 -30.03
N SER A 3 -21.33 11.36 -30.87
CA SER A 3 -20.21 10.42 -30.79
C SER A 3 -19.48 10.58 -29.46
N LEU A 4 -19.21 9.47 -28.76
CA LEU A 4 -18.40 9.50 -27.54
C LEU A 4 -16.92 9.77 -27.91
N PRO A 5 -16.20 10.60 -27.15
CA PRO A 5 -14.78 10.86 -27.42
C PRO A 5 -13.97 9.57 -27.26
N THR A 6 -13.07 9.31 -28.20
CA THR A 6 -12.12 8.19 -28.13
C THR A 6 -10.82 8.63 -27.47
N LEU A 7 -9.92 7.68 -27.17
CA LEU A 7 -8.60 8.00 -26.61
C LEU A 7 -7.78 8.96 -27.50
N LEU A 8 -8.03 8.97 -28.82
CA LEU A 8 -7.41 9.92 -29.75
C LEU A 8 -7.84 11.37 -29.46
N ALA A 9 -9.10 11.59 -29.08
CA ALA A 9 -9.61 12.91 -28.71
C ALA A 9 -8.90 13.47 -27.45
N PHE A 10 -8.35 12.59 -26.61
CA PHE A 10 -7.53 12.93 -25.45
C PHE A 10 -6.02 12.91 -25.75
N GLN A 11 -5.60 12.79 -27.02
CA GLN A 11 -4.20 12.73 -27.42
C GLN A 11 -3.42 11.60 -26.69
N PHE A 12 -4.07 10.45 -26.49
CA PHE A 12 -3.51 9.32 -25.74
C PHE A 12 -3.20 9.62 -24.26
N ASN A 13 -3.76 10.70 -23.71
CA ASN A 13 -3.66 11.03 -22.29
C ASN A 13 -4.76 10.30 -21.50
N GLY A 14 -4.39 9.16 -20.92
CA GLY A 14 -5.29 8.35 -20.08
C GLY A 14 -5.78 9.10 -18.83
N ARG A 15 -5.00 10.01 -18.26
CA ARG A 15 -5.44 10.84 -17.13
C ARG A 15 -6.57 11.77 -17.57
N SER A 16 -6.41 12.49 -18.68
CA SER A 16 -7.46 13.39 -19.18
C SER A 16 -8.75 12.64 -19.51
N ALA A 17 -8.63 11.44 -20.11
CA ALA A 17 -9.78 10.58 -20.36
C ALA A 17 -10.47 10.15 -19.06
N LEU A 18 -9.70 9.70 -18.06
CA LEU A 18 -10.22 9.32 -16.74
C LEU A 18 -10.89 10.49 -16.02
N THR A 19 -10.24 11.65 -15.97
CA THR A 19 -10.80 12.88 -15.38
C THR A 19 -12.15 13.20 -16.01
N ARG A 20 -12.22 13.19 -17.35
CA ARG A 20 -13.46 13.48 -18.07
C ARG A 20 -14.58 12.50 -17.72
N VAL A 21 -14.28 11.21 -17.61
CA VAL A 21 -15.25 10.18 -17.21
C VAL A 21 -15.72 10.41 -15.77
N LEU A 22 -14.80 10.71 -14.86
CA LEU A 22 -15.13 10.91 -13.44
C LEU A 22 -15.95 12.18 -13.20
N GLU A 23 -15.67 13.27 -13.90
CA GLU A 23 -16.48 14.51 -13.86
C GLU A 23 -17.95 14.27 -14.25
N GLN A 24 -18.19 13.30 -15.14
CA GLN A 24 -19.54 12.92 -15.59
C GLN A 24 -20.20 11.86 -14.69
N SER A 25 -19.43 11.24 -13.80
CA SER A 25 -19.92 10.25 -12.83
C SER A 25 -20.38 10.90 -11.52
N GLU A 26 -20.92 10.09 -10.61
CA GLU A 26 -21.26 10.52 -9.26
C GLU A 26 -20.04 10.94 -8.42
N TYR A 27 -18.82 10.52 -8.78
CA TYR A 27 -17.61 10.98 -8.09
C TYR A 27 -17.31 12.46 -8.37
N ARG A 28 -17.69 13.00 -9.54
CA ARG A 28 -17.48 14.39 -9.98
C ARG A 28 -16.03 14.88 -10.07
N SER A 29 -15.06 14.22 -9.46
CA SER A 29 -13.65 14.60 -9.46
C SER A 29 -12.72 13.41 -9.23
N LEU A 30 -11.44 13.57 -9.59
CA LEU A 30 -10.39 12.60 -9.27
C LEU A 30 -10.21 12.42 -7.75
N ALA A 31 -10.19 13.52 -6.99
CA ALA A 31 -9.97 13.49 -5.54
C ALA A 31 -11.07 12.70 -4.82
N GLN A 32 -12.34 12.96 -5.17
CA GLN A 32 -13.47 12.24 -4.60
C GLN A 32 -13.49 10.76 -5.03
N ALA A 33 -13.14 10.45 -6.29
CA ALA A 33 -13.01 9.07 -6.74
C ALA A 33 -11.95 8.32 -5.93
N VAL A 34 -10.77 8.92 -5.73
CA VAL A 34 -9.72 8.33 -4.90
C VAL A 34 -10.18 8.18 -3.46
N ALA A 35 -10.78 9.20 -2.86
CA ALA A 35 -11.26 9.14 -1.48
C ALA A 35 -12.28 8.01 -1.27
N SER A 36 -13.18 7.79 -2.24
CA SER A 36 -14.24 6.78 -2.16
C SER A 36 -13.77 5.37 -2.53
N LEU A 37 -12.70 5.24 -3.32
CA LEU A 37 -12.26 3.97 -3.88
C LEU A 37 -10.92 3.48 -3.29
N THR A 38 -10.38 4.18 -2.30
CA THR A 38 -9.16 3.75 -1.62
C THR A 38 -9.51 3.10 -0.30
N ALA A 39 -9.15 1.84 -0.15
CA ALA A 39 -9.28 1.12 1.12
C ALA A 39 -7.97 1.22 1.91
N PHE A 40 -8.07 1.76 3.12
CA PHE A 40 -7.00 1.77 4.12
C PHE A 40 -7.23 0.67 5.16
N ALA A 41 -6.16 0.28 5.84
CA ALA A 41 -6.28 -0.60 7.01
C ALA A 41 -7.03 0.10 8.15
N HIS A 42 -7.69 -0.66 9.02
CA HIS A 42 -8.29 -0.09 10.23
C HIS A 42 -7.21 0.47 11.19
N PRO A 43 -7.44 1.61 11.86
CA PRO A 43 -6.50 2.14 12.86
C PRO A 43 -6.10 1.13 13.93
N ASP A 44 -7.06 0.38 14.50
CA ASP A 44 -6.76 -0.68 15.49
C ASP A 44 -5.90 -1.83 14.94
N THR A 45 -5.98 -2.11 13.64
CA THR A 45 -5.11 -3.10 12.99
C THR A 45 -3.70 -2.54 12.79
N VAL A 46 -3.58 -1.27 12.41
CA VAL A 46 -2.28 -0.59 12.29
C VAL A 46 -1.62 -0.42 13.66
N ALA A 47 -2.37 -0.13 14.71
CA ALA A 47 -1.86 0.02 16.08
C ALA A 47 -1.13 -1.24 16.58
N GLN A 48 -1.58 -2.44 16.17
CA GLN A 48 -0.92 -3.71 16.50
C GLN A 48 0.51 -3.84 15.91
N THR A 49 0.89 -3.00 14.94
CA THR A 49 2.27 -2.99 14.42
C THR A 49 3.22 -2.08 15.19
N ALA A 50 2.69 -1.24 16.08
CA ALA A 50 3.43 -0.16 16.74
C ALA A 50 4.20 0.72 15.73
N GLY A 51 3.59 0.98 14.56
CA GLY A 51 4.17 1.79 13.50
C GLY A 51 5.29 1.12 12.69
N ARG A 52 5.59 -0.17 12.93
CA ARG A 52 6.67 -0.89 12.27
C ARG A 52 6.22 -1.62 11.00
N ASN A 53 7.19 -1.96 10.17
CA ASN A 53 7.03 -2.79 8.97
C ASN A 53 6.67 -4.25 9.34
N VAL A 54 5.92 -4.92 8.46
CA VAL A 54 5.53 -6.34 8.67
C VAL A 54 6.68 -7.29 8.31
N PHE A 55 7.33 -7.06 7.17
CA PHE A 55 8.38 -7.91 6.61
C PHE A 55 9.68 -7.13 6.39
N ARG A 56 10.80 -7.85 6.47
CA ARG A 56 12.14 -7.32 6.17
C ARG A 56 12.43 -7.41 4.68
N SER A 57 11.90 -6.46 3.93
CA SER A 57 12.11 -6.40 2.49
C SER A 57 12.25 -4.96 2.01
N VAL A 58 12.84 -4.81 0.82
CA VAL A 58 12.92 -3.54 0.09
C VAL A 58 12.66 -3.78 -1.39
N ARG A 59 12.26 -2.73 -2.10
CA ARG A 59 12.06 -2.80 -3.54
C ARG A 59 13.37 -3.07 -4.27
N ARG A 60 13.31 -3.92 -5.28
CA ARG A 60 14.41 -4.18 -6.21
C ARG A 60 14.89 -2.93 -6.94
N ARG A 61 16.19 -2.89 -7.24
CA ARG A 61 16.77 -2.00 -8.27
C ARG A 61 16.88 -2.70 -9.63
N GLN A 62 17.15 -4.01 -9.62
CA GLN A 62 17.26 -4.83 -10.82
C GLN A 62 16.35 -6.06 -10.71
N GLN A 63 15.74 -6.48 -11.83
CA GLN A 63 14.80 -7.61 -11.84
C GLN A 63 15.43 -8.93 -11.38
N ARG A 64 16.71 -9.14 -11.69
CA ARG A 64 17.43 -10.39 -11.37
C ARG A 64 17.64 -10.64 -9.88
N ASP A 65 17.54 -9.61 -9.05
CA ASP A 65 17.81 -9.72 -7.61
C ASP A 65 16.58 -10.16 -6.81
N VAL A 66 15.40 -10.23 -7.44
CA VAL A 66 14.14 -10.52 -6.74
C VAL A 66 14.17 -11.90 -6.07
N GLY A 67 13.83 -11.93 -4.78
CA GLY A 67 13.83 -13.14 -3.95
C GLY A 67 15.18 -13.48 -3.32
N THR A 68 16.23 -12.71 -3.62
CA THR A 68 17.53 -12.84 -2.94
C THR A 68 17.56 -12.05 -1.62
N PHE A 69 18.59 -12.31 -0.81
CA PHE A 69 18.86 -11.58 0.42
C PHE A 69 20.09 -10.69 0.26
N ALA A 70 19.98 -9.44 0.69
CA ALA A 70 21.08 -8.47 0.64
C ALA A 70 21.19 -7.70 1.95
N GLU A 71 22.39 -7.18 2.21
CA GLU A 71 22.60 -6.15 3.24
C GLU A 71 22.34 -4.77 2.61
N ILE A 72 21.65 -3.90 3.35
CA ILE A 72 21.36 -2.54 2.92
C ILE A 72 21.99 -1.59 3.95
N VAL A 73 22.70 -0.58 3.46
CA VAL A 73 23.31 0.45 4.29
C VAL A 73 22.24 1.11 5.17
N GLY A 74 22.49 1.19 6.47
CA GLY A 74 21.55 1.78 7.44
C GLY A 74 20.43 0.83 7.90
N CYS A 75 20.45 -0.44 7.50
CA CYS A 75 19.56 -1.48 8.03
C CYS A 75 20.36 -2.49 8.85
N GLU A 76 19.87 -2.84 10.04
CA GLU A 76 20.45 -3.92 10.83
C GLU A 76 20.12 -5.27 10.21
N GLY A 77 21.12 -5.95 9.65
CA GLY A 77 21.00 -7.29 9.06
C GLY A 77 20.42 -7.32 7.63
N ARG A 78 20.19 -8.53 7.13
CA ARG A 78 19.75 -8.76 5.75
C ARG A 78 18.28 -8.45 5.53
N VAL A 79 17.92 -8.16 4.28
CA VAL A 79 16.55 -7.96 3.80
C VAL A 79 16.32 -8.78 2.54
N MET A 80 15.06 -9.11 2.25
CA MET A 80 14.68 -9.68 0.97
C MET A 80 14.49 -8.57 -0.10
N ILE A 81 15.07 -8.77 -1.27
CA ILE A 81 14.83 -7.91 -2.42
C ILE A 81 13.52 -8.32 -3.10
N ASP A 82 12.62 -7.37 -3.26
CA ASP A 82 11.21 -7.63 -3.58
C ASP A 82 10.70 -6.83 -4.79
N ASP A 83 9.61 -7.29 -5.39
CA ASP A 83 9.02 -6.72 -6.61
C ASP A 83 7.63 -6.07 -6.43
N ASN A 84 7.28 -5.72 -5.20
CA ASN A 84 5.94 -5.37 -4.64
C ASN A 84 5.17 -6.53 -4.02
N ARG A 85 5.68 -7.77 -4.09
CA ARG A 85 4.96 -8.89 -3.48
C ARG A 85 4.81 -8.72 -1.97
N SER A 86 5.88 -8.35 -1.26
CA SER A 86 5.84 -8.21 0.20
C SER A 86 4.85 -7.16 0.74
N PRO A 87 4.78 -5.91 0.24
CA PRO A 87 3.75 -4.97 0.67
C PRO A 87 2.34 -5.44 0.30
N ALA A 88 2.17 -5.99 -0.91
CA ALA A 88 0.88 -6.48 -1.34
C ALA A 88 0.36 -7.59 -0.40
N VAL A 89 1.19 -8.59 -0.10
CA VAL A 89 0.76 -9.67 0.78
C VAL A 89 0.67 -9.24 2.25
N ALA A 90 1.47 -8.27 2.71
CA ALA A 90 1.31 -7.71 4.06
C ALA A 90 -0.10 -7.15 4.24
N PHE A 91 -0.57 -6.35 3.28
CA PHE A 91 -1.90 -5.77 3.31
C PHE A 91 -2.99 -6.84 3.13
N GLU A 92 -2.84 -7.74 2.16
CA GLU A 92 -3.84 -8.76 1.86
C GLU A 92 -4.02 -9.78 2.99
N TRP A 93 -2.91 -10.29 3.53
CA TRP A 93 -2.95 -11.30 4.58
C TRP A 93 -3.44 -10.73 5.89
N ALA A 94 -3.14 -9.45 6.18
CA ALA A 94 -3.71 -8.77 7.34
C ALA A 94 -5.24 -8.78 7.31
N HIS A 95 -5.85 -8.56 6.13
CA HIS A 95 -7.30 -8.38 5.99
C HIS A 95 -8.03 -9.58 5.38
N GLY A 96 -7.36 -10.73 5.24
CA GLY A 96 -7.96 -11.94 4.68
C GLY A 96 -8.39 -11.83 3.20
N ILE A 97 -7.82 -10.90 2.44
CA ILE A 97 -8.14 -10.69 1.02
C ILE A 97 -7.52 -11.83 0.19
N ARG A 98 -8.36 -12.57 -0.54
CA ARG A 98 -7.96 -13.74 -1.34
C ARG A 98 -7.95 -13.47 -2.84
N GLU A 99 -8.95 -12.74 -3.32
CA GLU A 99 -9.13 -12.39 -4.72
C GLU A 99 -9.18 -10.87 -4.85
N ARG A 100 -8.55 -10.38 -5.92
CA ARG A 100 -8.32 -8.96 -6.10
C ARG A 100 -8.37 -8.56 -7.59
N PRO A 101 -9.47 -8.86 -8.31
CA PRO A 101 -9.57 -8.49 -9.70
C PRO A 101 -9.43 -6.97 -9.82
N ASP A 102 -8.48 -6.54 -10.65
CA ASP A 102 -8.26 -5.15 -11.00
C ASP A 102 -8.10 -4.18 -9.82
N VAL A 103 -7.47 -4.64 -8.74
CA VAL A 103 -7.01 -3.76 -7.64
C VAL A 103 -5.52 -3.95 -7.36
N GLN A 104 -4.89 -2.92 -6.81
CA GLN A 104 -3.47 -2.87 -6.56
C GLN A 104 -3.19 -2.31 -5.17
N ALA A 105 -2.24 -2.93 -4.46
CA ALA A 105 -1.67 -2.37 -3.24
C ALA A 105 -0.63 -1.31 -3.60
N ASN A 106 -0.79 -0.11 -3.07
CA ASN A 106 0.06 1.04 -3.35
C ASN A 106 0.66 1.59 -2.06
N HIS A 107 1.84 2.20 -2.19
CA HIS A 107 2.41 3.02 -1.13
C HIS A 107 1.86 4.43 -1.20
N VAL A 108 1.58 5.05 -0.05
CA VAL A 108 1.23 6.49 0.02
C VAL A 108 2.48 7.37 0.08
N TRP A 109 3.59 6.84 0.58
CA TRP A 109 4.92 7.44 0.52
C TRP A 109 5.89 6.61 -0.33
N SER A 110 6.63 7.29 -1.21
CA SER A 110 7.61 6.68 -2.14
C SER A 110 8.93 6.27 -1.47
N ARG A 111 8.85 5.54 -0.36
CA ARG A 111 9.98 5.11 0.49
C ARG A 111 10.32 3.63 0.30
N SER A 112 10.33 3.21 -0.96
CA SER A 112 10.40 1.78 -1.31
C SER A 112 11.76 1.11 -1.04
N GLN A 113 12.79 1.91 -0.76
CA GLN A 113 14.12 1.44 -0.34
C GLN A 113 14.30 1.42 1.18
N GLU A 114 13.31 1.90 1.95
CA GLU A 114 13.36 1.96 3.42
C GLU A 114 12.59 0.77 4.01
N VAL A 115 13.31 -0.08 4.75
CA VAL A 115 12.73 -1.30 5.36
C VAL A 115 11.55 -0.97 6.27
N ALA A 116 11.69 0.08 7.08
CA ALA A 116 10.66 0.52 8.02
C ALA A 116 9.36 0.97 7.34
N ALA A 117 9.43 1.47 6.10
CA ALA A 117 8.28 2.01 5.39
C ALA A 117 7.70 1.03 4.36
N TYR A 118 8.52 0.15 3.78
CA TYR A 118 8.14 -0.60 2.59
C TYR A 118 6.98 -1.57 2.80
N THR A 119 6.87 -2.19 3.97
CA THR A 119 5.74 -3.08 4.33
C THR A 119 4.97 -2.59 5.56
N SER A 120 5.07 -1.30 5.89
CA SER A 120 4.24 -0.71 6.95
C SER A 120 2.79 -0.62 6.49
N LEU A 121 1.86 -1.16 7.27
CA LEU A 121 0.42 -1.08 6.96
C LEU A 121 -0.07 0.37 6.92
N ALA A 122 0.53 1.27 7.70
CA ALA A 122 0.21 2.70 7.68
C ALA A 122 0.65 3.40 6.39
N ASN A 123 1.60 2.80 5.66
CA ASN A 123 2.08 3.31 4.38
C ASN A 123 1.38 2.66 3.17
N LEU A 124 0.42 1.76 3.39
CA LEU A 124 -0.20 0.96 2.34
C LEU A 124 -1.69 1.25 2.23
N CYS A 125 -2.18 1.24 0.99
CA CYS A 125 -3.60 1.27 0.68
C CYS A 125 -3.89 0.37 -0.52
N LEU A 126 -5.15 0.02 -0.70
CA LEU A 126 -5.63 -0.73 -1.86
C LEU A 126 -6.52 0.17 -2.72
N THR A 127 -6.28 0.20 -4.02
CA THR A 127 -7.10 0.97 -4.97
C THR A 127 -7.45 0.14 -6.20
N PRO A 128 -8.52 0.49 -6.94
CA PRO A 128 -8.70 0.00 -8.29
C PRO A 128 -7.52 0.33 -9.19
N ALA A 129 -7.18 -0.58 -10.11
CA ALA A 129 -6.06 -0.45 -11.02
C ALA A 129 -6.14 0.81 -11.89
N PHE A 130 -7.36 1.22 -12.26
CA PHE A 130 -7.58 2.41 -13.09
C PHE A 130 -7.28 3.74 -12.39
N VAL A 131 -7.23 3.78 -11.04
CA VAL A 131 -6.75 4.95 -10.27
C VAL A 131 -5.38 4.73 -9.64
N ALA A 132 -4.87 3.48 -9.59
CA ALA A 132 -3.62 3.14 -8.90
C ALA A 132 -2.42 3.97 -9.39
N LYS A 133 -2.34 4.27 -10.68
CA LYS A 133 -1.23 5.09 -11.22
C LYS A 133 -1.25 6.54 -10.72
N LEU A 134 -2.38 7.04 -10.24
CA LEU A 134 -2.46 8.39 -9.68
C LEU A 134 -1.74 8.49 -8.34
N THR A 135 -1.64 7.39 -7.59
CA THR A 135 -1.06 7.38 -6.24
C THR A 135 0.45 7.60 -6.23
N ASP A 136 1.13 7.51 -7.39
CA ASP A 136 2.56 7.80 -7.54
C ASP A 136 2.88 8.88 -8.59
N THR A 137 1.91 9.35 -9.37
CA THR A 137 2.13 10.34 -10.45
C THR A 137 1.33 11.63 -10.34
N ASP A 138 0.32 11.71 -9.46
CA ASP A 138 -0.46 12.93 -9.26
C ASP A 138 -0.10 13.56 -7.92
N ALA A 139 0.58 14.71 -7.93
CA ALA A 139 1.04 15.36 -6.70
C ALA A 139 -0.10 15.70 -5.73
N THR A 140 -1.27 16.07 -6.25
CA THR A 140 -2.45 16.38 -5.43
C THR A 140 -2.97 15.11 -4.77
N ILE A 141 -3.11 14.02 -5.54
CA ILE A 141 -3.55 12.72 -4.98
C ILE A 141 -2.52 12.14 -4.00
N CYS A 142 -1.22 12.24 -4.31
CA CYS A 142 -0.16 11.83 -3.38
C CYS A 142 -0.29 12.57 -2.05
N THR A 143 -0.45 13.89 -2.08
CA THR A 143 -0.62 14.71 -0.86
C THR A 143 -1.89 14.33 -0.11
N LEU A 144 -2.99 14.08 -0.84
CA LEU A 144 -4.26 13.64 -0.29
C LEU A 144 -4.15 12.30 0.48
N LEU A 145 -3.52 11.30 -0.13
CA LEU A 145 -3.35 9.97 0.46
C LEU A 145 -2.39 9.98 1.65
N ARG A 146 -1.33 10.80 1.60
CA ARG A 146 -0.41 10.99 2.73
C ARG A 146 -1.11 11.61 3.93
N PHE A 147 -1.91 12.66 3.68
CA PHE A 147 -2.68 13.26 4.76
C PHE A 147 -3.74 12.29 5.31
N ARG A 148 -4.38 11.46 4.47
CA ARG A 148 -5.29 10.41 4.96
C ARG A 148 -4.59 9.40 5.86
N ALA A 149 -3.37 8.99 5.53
CA ALA A 149 -2.59 8.10 6.39
C ALA A 149 -2.22 8.77 7.73
N TYR A 150 -1.94 10.08 7.74
CA TYR A 150 -1.76 10.85 8.96
C TYR A 150 -3.05 10.96 9.78
N ASP A 151 -4.17 11.30 9.14
CA ASP A 151 -5.49 11.43 9.78
C ASP A 151 -5.94 10.12 10.44
N LEU A 152 -5.67 8.97 9.81
CA LEU A 152 -6.05 7.67 10.34
C LEU A 152 -5.07 7.11 11.39
N PHE A 153 -3.76 7.33 11.21
CA PHE A 153 -2.74 6.57 11.94
C PHE A 153 -1.69 7.44 12.63
N GLY A 154 -1.70 8.76 12.44
CA GLY A 154 -0.59 9.65 12.79
C GLY A 154 0.67 9.39 11.95
N TYR A 155 0.57 8.65 10.84
CA TYR A 155 1.73 8.24 10.05
C TYR A 155 2.22 9.37 9.13
N TRP A 156 3.27 10.05 9.57
CA TRP A 156 3.95 11.10 8.82
C TRP A 156 5.48 10.91 8.97
N PRO A 157 6.13 10.20 8.04
CA PRO A 157 7.53 9.81 8.19
C PRO A 157 8.52 10.93 7.80
N ASP A 158 8.04 12.06 7.28
CA ASP A 158 8.84 13.27 7.05
C ASP A 158 8.93 14.08 8.36
N ASP A 159 10.05 14.77 8.60
CA ASP A 159 10.20 15.64 9.78
C ASP A 159 9.42 16.97 9.66
N SER A 160 8.62 17.12 8.61
CA SER A 160 7.78 18.30 8.37
C SER A 160 6.44 18.20 9.08
N GLU A 161 5.75 19.33 9.22
CA GLU A 161 4.37 19.34 9.67
C GLU A 161 3.44 18.75 8.58
N ALA A 162 2.45 17.96 9.01
CA ALA A 162 1.43 17.42 8.12
C ALA A 162 0.54 18.55 7.56
N ILE A 163 0.63 18.80 6.25
CA ILE A 163 -0.18 19.82 5.59
C ILE A 163 -1.50 19.22 5.13
N LYS A 164 -2.61 19.73 5.68
CA LYS A 164 -3.96 19.34 5.27
C LYS A 164 -4.27 19.84 3.85
N PRO A 165 -4.60 18.95 2.90
CA PRO A 165 -4.98 19.35 1.55
C PRO A 165 -6.23 20.25 1.56
N PRO A 166 -6.32 21.24 0.66
CA PRO A 166 -7.56 21.96 0.41
C PRO A 166 -8.69 20.98 0.10
N ASP A 167 -9.88 21.27 0.62
CA ASP A 167 -11.10 20.47 0.43
C ASP A 167 -11.09 19.04 0.99
N TYR A 168 -10.06 18.61 1.75
CA TYR A 168 -10.03 17.28 2.38
C TYR A 168 -11.30 16.95 3.15
N ASP A 169 -11.80 17.91 3.94
CA ASP A 169 -13.01 17.76 4.77
C ASP A 169 -14.31 17.71 3.96
N ARG A 170 -14.27 18.07 2.67
CA ARG A 170 -15.42 17.99 1.77
C ARG A 170 -15.50 16.64 1.07
N LEU A 171 -14.43 15.85 1.11
CA LEU A 171 -14.40 14.55 0.47
C LEU A 171 -15.12 13.52 1.34
N THR A 172 -15.95 12.70 0.70
CA THR A 172 -16.48 11.50 1.35
C THR A 172 -15.47 10.38 1.18
N TRP A 173 -14.83 9.99 2.28
CA TRP A 173 -13.88 8.87 2.28
C TRP A 173 -14.60 7.54 2.43
N ALA A 174 -14.07 6.50 1.80
CA ALA A 174 -14.41 5.13 2.19
C ALA A 174 -14.01 4.89 3.65
N ASP A 175 -14.83 4.08 4.33
CA ASP A 175 -14.47 3.55 5.62
C ASP A 175 -13.20 2.70 5.50
N PRO A 176 -12.32 2.70 6.52
CA PRO A 176 -11.26 1.71 6.61
C PRO A 176 -11.82 0.29 6.53
N LEU A 177 -10.99 -0.66 6.13
CA LEU A 177 -11.34 -2.07 6.20
C LEU A 177 -11.73 -2.46 7.64
N PRO A 178 -12.52 -3.52 7.84
CA PRO A 178 -12.86 -3.99 9.18
C PRO A 178 -11.64 -4.24 10.05
N ALA A 179 -11.74 -3.89 11.33
CA ALA A 179 -10.69 -4.16 12.30
C ALA A 179 -10.39 -5.66 12.39
N VAL A 180 -9.11 -6.00 12.33
CA VAL A 180 -8.57 -7.34 12.55
C VAL A 180 -8.22 -7.48 14.02
N PRO A 181 -8.92 -8.30 14.82
CA PRO A 181 -8.70 -8.37 16.27
C PRO A 181 -7.32 -8.93 16.66
N ASN A 182 -6.79 -9.85 15.86
CA ASN A 182 -5.49 -10.49 16.08
C ASN A 182 -4.71 -10.55 14.75
N LEU A 183 -3.91 -9.51 14.50
CA LEU A 183 -3.11 -9.38 13.29
C LEU A 183 -2.05 -10.48 13.17
N GLU A 184 -1.42 -10.87 14.29
CA GLU A 184 -0.40 -11.93 14.28
C GLU A 184 -1.01 -13.25 13.79
N GLU A 185 -2.15 -13.64 14.35
CA GLU A 185 -2.84 -14.88 13.97
C GLU A 185 -3.29 -14.86 12.51
N ALA A 186 -3.85 -13.74 12.03
CA ALA A 186 -4.24 -13.59 10.64
C ALA A 186 -3.04 -13.78 9.68
N LEU A 187 -1.92 -13.12 9.96
CA LEU A 187 -0.69 -13.24 9.16
C LEU A 187 -0.09 -14.65 9.24
N ARG A 188 0.00 -15.25 10.43
CA ARG A 188 0.48 -16.64 10.59
C ARG A 188 -0.40 -17.63 9.83
N GLY A 189 -1.72 -17.48 9.94
CA GLY A 189 -2.70 -18.30 9.22
C GLY A 189 -2.47 -18.22 7.70
N ALA A 190 -2.30 -17.01 7.17
CA ALA A 190 -2.02 -16.83 5.74
C ALA A 190 -0.68 -17.44 5.31
N MET A 191 0.39 -17.26 6.09
CA MET A 191 1.73 -17.77 5.80
C MET A 191 1.79 -19.31 5.80
N ARG A 192 1.11 -19.97 6.75
CA ARG A 192 1.03 -21.44 6.84
C ARG A 192 0.44 -22.08 5.58
N THR A 193 -0.48 -21.40 4.91
CA THR A 193 -1.08 -21.90 3.66
C THR A 193 -0.15 -21.76 2.45
N LYS A 194 0.97 -21.03 2.56
CA LYS A 194 1.85 -20.66 1.45
C LYS A 194 3.32 -20.89 1.81
N PRO A 195 3.73 -22.09 2.25
CA PRO A 195 5.06 -22.32 2.81
C PRO A 195 6.20 -22.12 1.81
N LYS A 196 5.92 -22.10 0.51
CA LYS A 196 6.90 -21.87 -0.56
C LYS A 196 6.92 -20.44 -1.09
N ASP A 197 6.00 -19.57 -0.64
CA ASP A 197 6.02 -18.17 -1.05
C ASP A 197 7.29 -17.49 -0.50
N ARG A 198 7.99 -16.74 -1.34
CA ARG A 198 9.26 -16.11 -0.98
C ARG A 198 9.15 -15.20 0.24
N VAL A 199 8.00 -14.55 0.46
CA VAL A 199 7.78 -13.70 1.64
C VAL A 199 7.76 -14.56 2.90
N VAL A 200 7.17 -15.77 2.84
CA VAL A 200 7.18 -16.73 3.95
C VAL A 200 8.58 -17.28 4.18
N VAL A 201 9.30 -17.63 3.11
CA VAL A 201 10.71 -18.06 3.20
C VAL A 201 11.57 -16.96 3.84
N SER A 202 11.36 -15.71 3.45
CA SER A 202 12.02 -14.54 4.05
C SER A 202 11.65 -14.37 5.53
N ALA A 203 10.38 -14.50 5.91
CA ALA A 203 9.94 -14.40 7.30
C ALA A 203 10.57 -15.49 8.18
N ARG A 204 10.67 -16.73 7.68
CA ARG A 204 11.38 -17.80 8.39
C ARG A 204 12.87 -17.52 8.55
N THR A 205 13.49 -16.96 7.51
CA THR A 205 14.96 -16.83 7.45
C THR A 205 15.47 -15.56 8.15
N LEU A 206 14.73 -14.46 8.01
CA LEU A 206 15.14 -13.12 8.47
C LEU A 206 14.29 -12.61 9.63
N GLY A 207 13.17 -13.26 9.90
CA GLY A 207 12.16 -12.77 10.82
C GLY A 207 11.20 -11.76 10.20
N TRP A 208 10.19 -11.43 11.02
CA TRP A 208 9.09 -10.55 10.70
C TRP A 208 8.61 -9.87 11.98
N LEU A 209 7.63 -8.97 11.86
CA LEU A 209 7.18 -8.10 12.95
C LEU A 209 6.98 -8.84 14.29
N PHE A 210 6.23 -9.95 14.29
CA PHE A 210 5.85 -10.67 15.51
C PHE A 210 6.88 -11.70 15.97
N SER A 211 7.93 -11.97 15.18
CA SER A 211 9.09 -12.72 15.66
C SER A 211 10.18 -11.83 16.24
N GLY A 212 9.90 -10.53 16.44
CA GLY A 212 10.92 -9.55 16.84
C GLY A 212 12.04 -9.42 15.80
N PHE A 213 11.71 -9.66 14.52
CA PHE A 213 12.67 -9.69 13.43
C PHE A 213 13.80 -10.72 13.59
N GLN A 214 13.53 -11.82 14.31
CA GLN A 214 14.36 -13.01 14.40
C GLN A 214 13.81 -14.16 13.55
N PRO A 215 14.66 -15.08 13.04
CA PRO A 215 14.20 -16.24 12.29
C PRO A 215 13.06 -16.99 12.99
N ASP A 216 11.99 -17.32 12.26
CA ASP A 216 10.80 -17.97 12.81
C ASP A 216 10.55 -19.32 12.11
N ALA A 217 11.09 -20.40 12.69
CA ALA A 217 10.96 -21.75 12.14
C ALA A 217 9.54 -22.34 12.27
N THR A 218 8.60 -21.65 12.92
CA THR A 218 7.22 -22.15 13.15
C THR A 218 6.26 -21.84 12.00
N LEU A 219 6.70 -21.04 11.02
CA LEU A 219 5.95 -20.67 9.82
C LEU A 219 6.01 -21.72 8.72
#